data_AF-A0A1V3WPI6-F1
#
_entry.id   AF-A0A1V3WPI6-F1
#
_cell.length_a   1.000
_cell.length_b   1.000
_cell.length_c   1.000
_cell.angle_alpha   90.00
_cell.angle_beta   90.00
_cell.angle_gamma   90.00
#
_symmetry.space_group_name_H-M   'P 1'
#
loop_
_entity.id
_entity.type
_entity.pdbx_description
1 polymer ?
#
loop_
_entity_poly.entity_id
_entity_poly.type
_entity_poly.pdbx_seq_one_letter_code
_entity_poly.pdbx_strand_id
1 'polypeptide(L)'
;MGLKPRVAVIGAGAGGIAMGIQLADGGYDFTIFERADGFGGTWRHNTFPGAACDVPSHLYSYSFAPNPRWSKTYANQPEILAYLEKVAAEHRLTGHLQPGTAVTTARWSDSRRRWTLHTDGGRQHEFDVVVSAVGMLDVPNIPDIPGARRFRGRQFHSARWDHGKSTAGSGWRPSAPAPAQSNTFRRSPRRPRI
;
A
#
# COMPACT_ATOMS: atom_id res chain seq x y z
N MET A 1 9.20 -17.93 32.45
CA MET A 1 8.85 -17.87 31.00
C MET A 1 9.91 -17.02 30.32
N GLY A 2 10.51 -17.50 29.23
CA GLY A 2 11.48 -16.71 28.46
C GLY A 2 10.82 -15.50 27.79
N LEU A 3 11.60 -14.45 27.53
CA LEU A 3 11.15 -13.29 26.78
C LEU A 3 10.73 -13.74 25.35
N LYS A 4 9.56 -13.28 24.90
CA LYS A 4 9.11 -13.52 23.52
C LYS A 4 10.02 -12.78 22.52
N PRO A 5 10.25 -13.33 21.31
CA PRO A 5 10.99 -12.64 20.27
C PRO A 5 10.37 -11.29 19.91
N ARG A 6 11.21 -10.29 19.64
CA ARG A 6 10.78 -8.99 19.11
C ARG A 6 10.64 -9.06 17.60
N VAL A 7 9.52 -8.57 17.07
CA VAL A 7 9.14 -8.77 15.65
C VAL A 7 9.06 -7.45 14.89
N ALA A 8 9.66 -7.39 13.71
CA ALA A 8 9.36 -6.33 12.75
C ALA A 8 8.40 -6.84 11.67
N VAL A 9 7.39 -6.04 11.35
CA VAL A 9 6.53 -6.24 10.19
C VAL A 9 6.80 -5.12 9.19
N ILE A 10 7.11 -5.45 7.94
CA ILE A 10 7.39 -4.45 6.90
C ILE A 10 6.19 -4.37 5.96
N GLY A 11 5.46 -3.26 6.00
CA GLY A 11 4.23 -3.00 5.26
C GLY A 11 2.99 -3.04 6.15
N ALA A 12 2.12 -2.05 6.00
CA ALA A 12 0.86 -1.87 6.73
C ALA A 12 -0.37 -2.01 5.83
N GLY A 13 -0.24 -2.82 4.77
CA GLY A 13 -1.38 -3.32 3.98
C GLY A 13 -2.14 -4.44 4.70
N ALA A 14 -3.04 -5.13 3.98
CA ALA A 14 -3.89 -6.15 4.58
C ALA A 14 -3.11 -7.27 5.30
N GLY A 15 -2.02 -7.75 4.71
CA GLY A 15 -1.16 -8.75 5.35
C GLY A 15 -0.48 -8.24 6.62
N GLY A 16 -0.03 -6.98 6.61
CA GLY A 16 0.61 -6.35 7.77
C GLY A 16 -0.35 -6.14 8.93
N ILE A 17 -1.59 -5.73 8.64
CA ILE A 17 -2.66 -5.60 9.64
C ILE A 17 -2.98 -6.96 10.24
N ALA A 18 -3.22 -7.99 9.41
CA ALA A 18 -3.51 -9.33 9.90
C ALA A 18 -2.38 -9.89 10.78
N MET A 19 -1.12 -9.70 10.37
CA MET A 19 0.03 -10.10 11.18
C MET A 19 0.11 -9.31 12.50
N GLY A 20 -0.08 -8.00 12.45
CA GLY A 20 -0.10 -7.14 13.64
C GLY A 20 -1.13 -7.59 14.67
N ILE A 21 -2.34 -7.99 14.21
CA ILE A 21 -3.39 -8.53 15.09
C ILE A 21 -2.93 -9.80 15.79
N GLN A 22 -2.38 -10.77 15.04
CA GLN A 22 -1.90 -12.02 15.62
C GLN A 22 -0.73 -11.81 16.60
N LEU A 23 0.16 -10.85 16.34
CA LEU A 23 1.23 -10.48 17.25
C LEU A 23 0.71 -9.81 18.53
N ALA A 24 -0.28 -8.92 18.40
CA ALA A 24 -0.93 -8.27 19.53
C ALA A 24 -1.66 -9.27 20.43
N ASP A 25 -2.47 -10.16 19.83
CA ASP A 25 -3.19 -11.21 20.55
C ASP A 25 -2.23 -12.19 21.25
N GLY A 26 -1.08 -12.44 20.62
CA GLY A 26 0.00 -13.25 21.18
C GLY A 26 0.85 -12.53 22.23
N GLY A 27 0.64 -11.24 22.50
CA GLY A 27 1.41 -10.45 23.46
C GLY A 27 2.89 -10.30 23.09
N TYR A 28 3.21 -10.20 21.79
CA TYR A 28 4.56 -9.96 21.30
C TYR A 28 4.92 -8.46 21.36
N ASP A 29 6.21 -8.15 21.50
CA ASP A 29 6.74 -6.81 21.19
C ASP A 29 7.01 -6.71 19.69
N PHE A 30 6.38 -5.74 19.02
CA PHE A 30 6.52 -5.59 17.58
C PHE A 30 6.37 -4.16 17.09
N THR A 31 6.91 -3.91 15.90
CA THR A 31 6.78 -2.65 15.16
C THR A 31 6.40 -2.92 13.72
N ILE A 32 5.41 -2.17 13.22
CA ILE A 32 4.98 -2.20 11.81
C ILE A 32 5.58 -0.97 11.11
N PHE A 33 6.48 -1.19 10.16
CA PHE A 33 7.06 -0.11 9.35
C PHE A 33 6.26 0.09 8.08
N GLU A 34 5.87 1.33 7.79
CA GLU A 34 5.13 1.68 6.58
C GLU A 34 5.71 2.95 5.95
N ARG A 35 5.94 2.93 4.64
CA ARG A 35 6.42 4.10 3.89
C ARG A 35 5.34 5.17 3.74
N ALA A 36 4.08 4.74 3.65
CA ALA A 36 2.93 5.61 3.62
C ALA A 36 2.69 6.26 4.99
N ASP A 37 1.80 7.23 5.01
CA ASP A 37 1.36 7.95 6.20
C ASP A 37 0.37 7.15 7.08
N GLY A 38 0.02 5.91 6.72
CA GLY A 38 -0.92 5.10 7.49
C GLY A 38 -1.16 3.70 6.93
N PHE A 39 -2.12 3.00 7.55
CA PHE A 39 -2.57 1.67 7.12
C PHE A 39 -3.28 1.68 5.76
N GLY A 40 -3.32 0.53 5.10
CA GLY A 40 -4.15 0.29 3.91
C GLY A 40 -3.39 -0.23 2.69
N GLY A 41 -2.07 -0.05 2.64
CA GLY A 41 -1.21 -0.54 1.55
C GLY A 41 -1.71 -0.12 0.17
N THR A 42 -1.98 -1.09 -0.71
CA THR A 42 -2.54 -0.86 -2.06
C THR A 42 -3.72 0.11 -2.05
N TRP A 43 -4.62 0.00 -1.06
CA TRP A 43 -5.82 0.84 -0.95
C TRP A 43 -5.51 2.23 -0.42
N ARG A 44 -4.36 2.48 0.21
CA ARG A 44 -3.91 3.82 0.54
C ARG A 44 -3.26 4.51 -0.66
N HIS A 45 -2.61 3.76 -1.55
CA HIS A 45 -1.89 4.31 -2.70
C HIS A 45 -2.76 4.51 -3.96
N ASN A 46 -3.74 3.65 -4.22
CA ASN A 46 -4.47 3.64 -5.48
C ASN A 46 -5.77 4.48 -5.43
N THR A 47 -5.62 5.80 -5.48
CA THR A 47 -6.73 6.75 -5.35
C THR A 47 -7.32 7.24 -6.68
N PHE A 48 -7.04 6.54 -7.79
CA PHE A 48 -7.57 6.91 -9.10
C PHE A 48 -9.10 6.73 -9.16
N PRO A 49 -9.84 7.61 -9.88
CA PRO A 49 -11.29 7.50 -10.01
C PRO A 49 -11.71 6.14 -10.57
N GLY A 50 -12.62 5.47 -9.87
CA GLY A 50 -13.11 4.14 -10.23
C GLY A 50 -12.28 2.98 -9.67
N ALA A 51 -11.21 3.22 -8.91
CA ALA A 51 -10.50 2.17 -8.18
C ALA A 51 -11.48 1.37 -7.31
N ALA A 52 -11.54 0.07 -7.53
CA ALA A 52 -12.48 -0.85 -6.88
C ALA A 52 -11.86 -2.24 -6.77
N CYS A 53 -12.42 -3.04 -5.86
CA CYS A 53 -12.07 -4.45 -5.74
C CYS A 53 -12.63 -5.25 -6.93
N ASP A 54 -11.90 -6.26 -7.36
CA ASP A 54 -12.29 -7.23 -8.39
C ASP A 54 -13.01 -8.46 -7.81
N VAL A 55 -13.01 -8.63 -6.48
CA VAL A 55 -13.79 -9.66 -5.79
C VAL A 55 -15.01 -9.05 -5.08
N PRO A 56 -16.09 -9.82 -4.88
CA PRO A 56 -17.24 -9.36 -4.12
C PRO A 56 -16.86 -8.86 -2.72
N SER A 57 -17.32 -7.67 -2.33
CA SER A 57 -16.93 -6.99 -1.08
C SER A 57 -17.13 -7.85 0.17
N HIS A 58 -18.19 -8.67 0.19
CA HIS A 58 -18.44 -9.61 1.30
C HIS A 58 -17.35 -10.66 1.49
N LEU A 59 -16.57 -10.97 0.45
CA LEU A 59 -15.40 -11.84 0.50
C LEU A 59 -14.10 -11.06 0.72
N TYR A 60 -14.15 -9.72 0.63
CA TYR A 60 -13.01 -8.82 0.83
C TYR A 60 -12.98 -8.24 2.24
N SER A 61 -13.18 -9.11 3.23
CA SER A 61 -13.08 -8.81 4.66
C SER A 61 -12.26 -9.89 5.34
N TYR A 62 -11.58 -9.56 6.44
CA TYR A 62 -11.00 -10.57 7.30
C TYR A 62 -12.10 -11.47 7.86
N SER A 63 -11.82 -12.77 7.94
CA SER A 63 -12.75 -13.76 8.50
C SER A 63 -13.13 -13.46 9.95
N PHE A 64 -12.23 -12.82 10.72
CA PHE A 64 -12.44 -12.41 12.10
C PHE A 64 -13.03 -11.01 12.26
N ALA A 65 -13.15 -10.23 11.18
CA ALA A 65 -13.71 -8.87 11.19
C ALA A 65 -14.58 -8.62 9.94
N PRO A 66 -15.69 -9.35 9.76
CA PRO A 66 -16.57 -9.16 8.61
C PRO A 66 -17.21 -7.77 8.61
N ASN A 67 -17.40 -7.20 7.42
CA ASN A 67 -18.16 -5.95 7.26
C ASN A 67 -19.50 -6.22 6.53
N PRO A 68 -20.65 -6.25 7.22
CA PRO A 68 -21.95 -6.46 6.56
C PRO A 68 -22.48 -5.20 5.88
N ARG A 69 -21.82 -4.04 6.07
CA ARG A 69 -22.31 -2.72 5.61
C ARG A 69 -21.64 -2.24 4.33
N TRP A 70 -21.06 -3.13 3.53
CA TRP A 70 -20.54 -2.76 2.22
C TRP A 70 -21.63 -2.11 1.37
N SER A 71 -21.34 -0.95 0.81
CA SER A 71 -22.29 -0.13 0.05
C SER A 71 -22.69 -0.74 -1.29
N LYS A 72 -21.85 -1.66 -1.82
CA LYS A 72 -22.03 -2.29 -3.13
C LYS A 72 -21.26 -3.61 -3.23
N THR A 73 -21.62 -4.40 -4.24
CA THR A 73 -21.00 -5.70 -4.54
C THR A 73 -19.50 -5.60 -4.77
N TYR A 74 -18.99 -4.50 -5.33
CA TYR A 74 -17.56 -4.26 -5.56
C TYR A 74 -17.16 -2.91 -4.99
N ALA A 75 -16.77 -2.85 -3.72
CA ALA A 75 -16.48 -1.62 -2.99
C ALA A 75 -15.37 -0.81 -3.67
N ASN A 76 -15.48 0.53 -3.60
CA ASN A 76 -14.44 1.42 -4.11
C ASN A 76 -13.31 1.55 -3.08
N GLN A 77 -12.16 2.03 -3.56
CA GLN A 77 -10.98 2.25 -2.73
C GLN A 77 -11.25 2.99 -1.40
N PRO A 78 -12.02 4.10 -1.34
CA PRO A 78 -12.19 4.82 -0.07
C PRO A 78 -12.88 3.99 1.01
N GLU A 79 -13.85 3.16 0.61
CA GLU A 79 -14.60 2.31 1.53
C GLU A 79 -13.72 1.16 2.06
N ILE A 80 -12.90 0.58 1.19
CA ILE A 80 -11.97 -0.49 1.56
C ILE A 80 -10.86 0.05 2.47
N LEU A 81 -10.32 1.23 2.17
CA LEU A 81 -9.34 1.90 3.02
C LEU A 81 -9.93 2.15 4.42
N ALA A 82 -11.15 2.72 4.49
CA ALA A 82 -11.83 2.98 5.74
C ALA A 82 -12.07 1.69 6.55
N TYR A 83 -12.43 0.58 5.88
CA TYR A 83 -12.55 -0.73 6.52
C TYR A 83 -11.22 -1.19 7.14
N LEU A 84 -10.11 -1.13 6.39
CA LEU A 84 -8.80 -1.57 6.88
C LEU A 84 -8.30 -0.72 8.05
N GLU A 85 -8.47 0.59 7.97
CA GLU A 85 -8.12 1.53 9.05
C GLU A 85 -8.95 1.29 10.31
N LYS A 86 -10.26 1.06 10.13
CA LYS A 86 -11.15 0.71 11.23
C LYS A 86 -10.69 -0.57 11.93
N VAL A 87 -10.39 -1.63 11.19
CA VAL A 87 -9.91 -2.89 11.77
C VAL A 87 -8.58 -2.68 12.51
N ALA A 88 -7.63 -1.95 11.92
CA ALA A 88 -6.36 -1.67 12.57
C ALA A 88 -6.54 -0.88 13.89
N ALA A 89 -7.47 0.08 13.92
CA ALA A 89 -7.80 0.86 15.11
C ALA A 89 -8.49 0.03 16.20
N GLU A 90 -9.48 -0.80 15.84
CA GLU A 90 -10.20 -1.69 16.77
C GLU A 90 -9.25 -2.67 17.48
N HIS A 91 -8.21 -3.12 16.78
CA HIS A 91 -7.15 -3.97 17.34
C HIS A 91 -5.96 -3.20 17.93
N ARG A 92 -6.07 -1.87 18.09
CA ARG A 92 -5.06 -0.99 18.73
C ARG A 92 -3.68 -1.03 18.07
N LEU A 93 -3.62 -1.30 16.76
CA LEU A 93 -2.35 -1.39 16.03
C LEU A 93 -1.67 -0.03 15.82
N THR A 94 -2.39 1.09 15.96
CA THR A 94 -1.84 2.44 15.78
C THR A 94 -0.61 2.71 16.65
N GLY A 95 -0.58 2.15 17.88
CA GLY A 95 0.58 2.28 18.78
C GLY A 95 1.83 1.52 18.34
N HIS A 96 1.67 0.57 17.40
CA HIS A 96 2.76 -0.24 16.84
C HIS A 96 3.20 0.23 15.46
N LEU A 97 2.49 1.19 14.85
CA LEU A 97 2.78 1.69 13.52
C LEU A 97 3.87 2.75 13.58
N GLN A 98 4.87 2.61 12.71
CA GLN A 98 5.82 3.64 12.37
C GLN A 98 5.56 4.08 10.91
N PRO A 99 4.68 5.09 10.69
CA PRO A 99 4.36 5.58 9.36
C PRO A 99 5.49 6.46 8.81
N GLY A 100 5.47 6.71 7.50
CA GLY A 100 6.47 7.55 6.82
C GLY A 100 7.90 7.02 6.92
N THR A 101 8.06 5.71 7.12
CA THR A 101 9.36 5.06 7.37
C THR A 101 9.53 3.87 6.44
N ALA A 102 10.26 4.08 5.34
CA ALA A 102 10.58 3.00 4.43
C ALA A 102 11.76 2.18 4.96
N VAL A 103 11.61 0.86 5.07
CA VAL A 103 12.73 -0.05 5.30
C VAL A 103 13.45 -0.26 3.98
N THR A 104 14.74 0.10 3.94
CA THR A 104 15.58 0.03 2.73
C THR A 104 16.38 -1.26 2.66
N THR A 105 16.78 -1.81 3.80
CA THR A 105 17.49 -3.10 3.87
C THR A 105 17.13 -3.88 5.14
N ALA A 106 17.20 -5.20 5.03
CA ALA A 106 17.12 -6.14 6.16
C ALA A 106 18.31 -7.10 6.06
N ARG A 107 19.11 -7.21 7.13
CA ARG A 107 20.31 -8.06 7.15
C ARG A 107 20.32 -8.96 8.37
N TRP A 108 20.49 -10.25 8.14
CA TRP A 108 20.72 -11.22 9.21
C TRP A 108 22.19 -11.22 9.62
N SER A 109 22.44 -11.39 10.92
CA SER A 109 23.77 -11.60 11.48
C SER A 109 23.81 -12.97 12.18
N ASP A 110 24.61 -13.90 11.67
CA ASP A 110 24.78 -15.22 12.31
C ASP A 110 25.46 -15.11 13.68
N SER A 111 26.40 -14.19 13.84
CA SER A 111 27.12 -13.98 15.11
C SER A 111 26.23 -13.38 16.20
N ARG A 112 25.32 -12.47 15.85
CA ARG A 112 24.38 -11.84 16.80
C ARG A 112 23.04 -12.56 16.87
N ARG A 113 22.78 -13.47 15.93
CA ARG A 113 21.50 -14.18 15.73
C ARG A 113 20.32 -13.22 15.70
N ARG A 114 20.48 -12.12 14.95
CA ARG A 114 19.52 -11.02 14.91
C ARG A 114 19.44 -10.37 13.53
N TRP A 115 18.27 -9.82 13.21
CA TRP A 115 18.06 -8.95 12.06
C TRP A 115 18.36 -7.47 12.39
N THR A 116 19.05 -6.82 11.47
CA THR A 116 19.20 -5.36 11.44
C THR A 116 18.41 -4.80 10.26
N LEU A 117 17.44 -3.93 10.53
CA LEU A 117 16.70 -3.16 9.54
C LEU A 117 17.29 -1.76 9.43
N HIS A 118 17.49 -1.28 8.20
CA HIS A 118 17.82 0.12 7.93
C HIS A 118 16.61 0.82 7.34
N THR A 119 16.38 2.04 7.78
CA THR A 119 15.30 2.91 7.27
C THR A 119 15.85 4.01 6.38
N ASP A 120 15.01 4.59 5.54
CA ASP A 120 15.30 5.74 4.69
C ASP A 120 15.75 6.99 5.46
N GLY A 121 15.28 7.16 6.70
CA GLY A 121 15.77 8.18 7.63
C GLY A 121 17.16 7.91 8.22
N GLY A 122 17.87 6.87 7.77
CA GLY A 122 19.23 6.51 8.22
C GLY A 122 19.29 5.78 9.56
N ARG A 123 18.15 5.49 10.20
CA ARG A 123 18.10 4.76 11.48
C ARG A 123 18.23 3.26 11.28
N GLN A 124 18.85 2.61 12.27
CA GLN A 124 18.95 1.16 12.36
C GLN A 124 18.08 0.63 13.49
N HIS A 125 17.44 -0.51 13.25
CA HIS A 125 16.57 -1.17 14.21
C HIS A 125 16.88 -2.66 14.27
N GLU A 126 16.83 -3.24 15.46
CA GLU A 126 17.23 -4.61 15.74
C GLU A 126 16.02 -5.46 16.17
N PHE A 127 15.85 -6.62 15.54
CA PHE A 127 14.71 -7.52 15.73
C PHE A 127 15.12 -8.99 15.64
N ASP A 128 14.45 -9.85 16.41
CA ASP A 128 14.71 -11.28 16.40
C ASP A 128 14.03 -11.95 15.18
N VAL A 129 12.89 -11.41 14.76
CA VAL A 129 12.10 -11.88 13.60
C VAL A 129 11.71 -10.72 12.70
N VAL A 130 11.75 -10.95 11.38
CA VAL A 130 11.25 -10.01 10.37
C VAL A 130 10.19 -10.70 9.53
N VAL A 131 9.03 -10.07 9.40
CA VAL A 131 7.92 -10.49 8.53
C VAL A 131 7.79 -9.47 7.40
N SER A 132 7.97 -9.93 6.16
CA SER A 132 7.75 -9.10 4.97
C SER A 132 6.28 -9.14 4.55
N ALA A 133 5.60 -8.00 4.64
CA ALA A 133 4.20 -7.80 4.25
C ALA A 133 4.05 -6.65 3.23
N VAL A 134 5.08 -6.42 2.41
CA VAL A 134 5.19 -5.28 1.46
C VAL A 134 4.17 -5.34 0.30
N GLY A 135 3.50 -6.47 0.11
CA GLY A 135 2.56 -6.69 -0.99
C GLY A 135 3.25 -6.75 -2.37
N MET A 136 2.46 -7.04 -3.41
CA MET A 136 2.96 -7.20 -4.78
C MET A 136 2.77 -5.96 -5.68
N LEU A 137 2.01 -4.96 -5.22
CA LEU A 137 1.41 -3.92 -6.08
C LEU A 137 1.85 -2.49 -5.69
N ASP A 138 2.90 -2.36 -4.88
CA ASP A 138 3.35 -1.07 -4.35
C ASP A 138 4.33 -0.33 -5.28
N VAL A 139 5.18 -1.08 -6.02
CA VAL A 139 6.16 -0.49 -6.95
C VAL A 139 5.54 -0.40 -8.35
N PRO A 140 5.31 0.83 -8.89
CA PRO A 140 4.79 1.00 -10.24
C PRO A 140 5.73 0.41 -11.29
N ASN A 141 5.20 -0.39 -12.22
CA ASN A 141 5.94 -0.79 -13.41
C ASN A 141 5.75 0.28 -14.50
N ILE A 142 6.75 1.12 -14.73
CA ILE A 142 6.71 2.14 -15.77
C ILE A 142 7.29 1.53 -17.07
N PRO A 143 6.46 1.27 -18.10
CA PRO A 143 6.96 0.65 -19.31
C PRO A 143 7.84 1.62 -20.10
N ASP A 144 8.98 1.12 -20.58
CA ASP A 144 9.85 1.86 -21.50
C ASP A 144 9.28 1.81 -22.92
N ILE A 145 8.32 2.71 -23.20
CA ILE A 145 7.67 2.81 -24.50
C ILE A 145 8.52 3.72 -25.40
N PRO A 146 9.00 3.25 -26.57
CA PRO A 146 9.75 4.08 -27.51
C PRO A 146 9.00 5.39 -27.85
N GLY A 147 9.68 6.52 -27.69
CA GLY A 147 9.09 7.85 -27.95
C GLY A 147 8.21 8.40 -26.83
N ALA A 148 7.98 7.67 -25.73
CA ALA A 148 7.18 8.14 -24.59
C ALA A 148 7.64 9.47 -24.00
N ARG A 149 8.96 9.69 -23.94
CA ARG A 149 9.56 10.94 -23.43
C ARG A 149 9.29 12.14 -24.35
N ARG A 150 8.97 11.91 -25.63
CA ARG A 150 8.65 12.97 -26.61
C ARG A 150 7.20 13.45 -26.50
N PHE A 151 6.35 12.72 -25.77
CA PHE A 151 4.97 13.11 -25.58
C PHE A 151 4.87 14.32 -24.65
N ARG A 152 4.50 15.48 -25.23
CA ARG A 152 4.34 16.76 -24.51
C ARG A 152 3.03 16.88 -23.73
N GLY A 153 2.20 15.85 -23.80
CA GLY A 153 0.96 15.77 -23.05
C GLY A 153 1.18 15.33 -21.59
N ARG A 154 0.11 15.34 -20.79
CA ARG A 154 0.18 14.92 -19.38
C ARG A 154 0.36 13.41 -19.26
N GLN A 155 1.22 12.97 -18.35
CA GLN A 155 1.50 11.57 -18.04
C GLN A 155 1.60 11.37 -16.52
N PHE A 156 0.96 10.34 -16.00
CA PHE A 156 1.16 9.86 -14.62
C PHE A 156 0.72 8.38 -14.52
N HIS A 157 1.27 7.66 -13.56
CA HIS A 157 0.95 6.26 -13.29
C HIS A 157 -0.25 6.16 -12.34
N SER A 158 -1.16 5.20 -12.54
CA SER A 158 -2.37 5.05 -11.72
C SER A 158 -2.09 4.87 -10.23
N ALA A 159 -1.06 4.09 -9.87
CA ALA A 159 -0.55 3.95 -8.49
C ALA A 159 0.13 5.21 -7.89
N ARG A 160 0.20 6.32 -8.63
CA ARG A 160 0.72 7.63 -8.20
C ARG A 160 -0.20 8.74 -8.75
N TRP A 161 -1.50 8.60 -8.46
CA TRP A 161 -2.53 9.50 -8.99
C TRP A 161 -2.31 10.94 -8.52
N ASP A 162 -2.43 11.90 -9.44
CA ASP A 162 -2.25 13.33 -9.17
C ASP A 162 -3.60 14.04 -9.04
N HIS A 163 -4.00 14.32 -7.80
CA HIS A 163 -5.27 14.98 -7.46
C HIS A 163 -5.33 16.47 -7.84
N GLY A 164 -4.19 17.12 -8.13
CA GLY A 164 -4.15 18.52 -8.56
C GLY A 164 -4.65 18.73 -10.00
N LYS A 165 -4.99 17.66 -10.71
CA LYS A 165 -5.29 17.70 -12.15
C LYS A 165 -6.70 17.16 -12.42
N SER A 166 -7.63 18.06 -12.73
CA SER A 166 -8.98 17.69 -13.17
C SER A 166 -8.93 16.83 -14.44
N THR A 167 -9.70 15.74 -14.42
CA THR A 167 -9.92 14.80 -15.53
C THR A 167 -11.26 15.00 -16.23
N ALA A 168 -12.11 15.93 -15.76
CA ALA A 168 -13.40 16.22 -16.36
C ALA A 168 -13.26 16.65 -17.84
N GLY A 169 -14.06 16.03 -18.72
CA GLY A 169 -14.13 16.39 -20.15
C GLY A 169 -12.86 16.11 -20.97
N SER A 170 -11.94 15.27 -20.52
CA SER A 170 -10.70 14.98 -21.24
C SER A 170 -10.58 13.51 -21.65
N GLY A 171 -10.29 13.25 -22.94
CA GLY A 171 -10.09 11.91 -23.50
C GLY A 171 -8.78 11.26 -23.04
N TRP A 172 -8.72 10.90 -21.76
CA TRP A 172 -7.63 10.12 -21.18
C TRP A 172 -7.68 8.70 -21.73
N ARG A 173 -6.55 8.20 -22.23
CA ARG A 173 -6.44 6.81 -22.68
C ARG A 173 -5.32 6.10 -21.90
N PRO A 174 -5.56 4.86 -21.44
CA PRO A 174 -4.49 4.03 -20.90
C PRO A 174 -3.45 3.76 -22.00
N SER A 175 -2.18 3.69 -21.63
CA SER A 175 -1.08 3.43 -22.56
C SER A 175 -1.02 1.98 -23.06
N ALA A 176 -1.71 1.05 -22.39
CA ALA A 176 -1.80 -0.37 -22.75
C ALA A 176 -3.09 -1.00 -22.16
N PRO A 177 -3.56 -2.13 -22.69
CA PRO A 177 -4.58 -2.95 -22.04
C PRO A 177 -3.93 -3.70 -20.86
N ALA A 178 -3.92 -3.08 -19.68
CA ALA A 178 -3.44 -3.69 -18.45
C ALA A 178 -4.43 -3.41 -17.30
N PRO A 179 -4.43 -4.21 -16.21
CA PRO A 179 -5.21 -3.93 -15.01
C PRO A 179 -5.02 -2.47 -14.59
N ALA A 180 -6.08 -1.78 -14.16
CA ALA A 180 -6.05 -0.34 -13.92
C ALA A 180 -4.87 0.12 -13.02
N GLN A 181 -4.42 -0.75 -12.11
CA GLN A 181 -3.28 -0.55 -11.20
C GLN A 181 -1.89 -0.51 -11.88
N SER A 182 -1.80 -0.80 -13.19
CA SER A 182 -0.57 -0.83 -13.99
C SER A 182 -0.59 0.15 -15.18
N ASN A 183 -1.64 0.97 -15.28
CA ASN A 183 -1.81 1.87 -16.42
C ASN A 183 -1.12 3.22 -16.20
N THR A 184 -0.37 3.65 -17.21
CA THR A 184 0.05 5.04 -17.37
C THR A 184 -0.99 5.77 -18.22
N PHE A 185 -1.57 6.86 -17.70
CA PHE A 185 -2.55 7.65 -18.42
C PHE A 185 -1.86 8.74 -19.24
N ARG A 186 -2.24 8.88 -20.51
CA ARG A 186 -1.70 9.90 -21.43
C ARG A 186 -2.81 10.79 -21.98
N ARG A 187 -2.56 12.09 -22.10
CA ARG A 187 -3.45 13.06 -22.78
C ARG A 187 -2.70 13.96 -23.74
N SER A 188 -3.06 13.94 -25.02
CA SER A 188 -2.46 14.80 -26.06
C SER A 188 -2.61 16.30 -25.72
N PRO A 189 -1.63 17.16 -26.09
CA PRO A 189 -1.77 18.60 -25.91
C PRO A 189 -3.02 19.12 -26.63
N ARG A 190 -3.72 20.10 -26.04
CA ARG A 190 -4.82 20.80 -26.73
C ARG A 190 -4.21 21.47 -27.97
N ARG A 191 -4.76 21.19 -29.16
CA ARG A 191 -4.48 22.04 -30.33
C ARG A 191 -5.02 23.44 -30.01
N PRO A 192 -4.26 24.51 -30.29
CA PRO A 192 -4.81 25.86 -30.22
C PRO A 192 -6.00 25.94 -31.16
N ARG A 193 -7.10 26.56 -30.70
CA ARG A 193 -8.20 26.94 -31.59
C ARG A 193 -7.66 28.05 -32.48
N ILE A 194 -7.81 27.85 -33.80
CA ILE A 194 -7.66 28.90 -34.81
C ILE A 194 -8.89 29.80 -34.70
#